data_AF-A0A2P2JMK6-F1
#
_entry.id   AF-A0A2P2JMK6-F1
#
_cell.length_a   1.000
_cell.length_b   1.000
_cell.length_c   1.000
_cell.angle_alpha   90.00
_cell.angle_beta   90.00
_cell.angle_gamma   90.00
#
_symmetry.space_group_name_H-M   'P 1'
#
loop_
_entity.id
_entity.type
_entity.pdbx_description
1 polymer ?
#
loop_
_entity_poly.entity_id
_entity_poly.type
_entity_poly.pdbx_seq_one_letter_code
_entity_poly.pdbx_strand_id
1 'polypeptide(L)'
;MYILILYRFSEVGVPLVPKLSRCAYNGRLEIWPSKVWELESIHSLEVLEMVREHVSALIGLRVNSSVTDNWATTEIQQLYLGQVYAASVFYGYFLKSVSLRHRLEQCLAVADQDIDLDNNTSFQFPGSLPCGFTHLFGLEGNLKSASSSSQDQSWQEWKCENFKCFMMGFDTEALESFAKPKSKEAVNLIEKHSRALFGDEMAGLVENDKVILTSFLSLRRLVLEAVAFGSFLWDTEEYVNSVFKLKVN
;
A
#
# COMPACT_ATOMS: atom_id res chain seq x y z
N MET A 1 -11.06 -12.40 7.75
CA MET A 1 -10.34 -11.21 7.28
C MET A 1 -9.02 -11.02 8.02
N TYR A 2 -9.01 -10.65 9.31
CA TYR A 2 -7.75 -10.33 10.02
C TYR A 2 -6.67 -11.43 9.93
N ILE A 3 -7.01 -12.70 10.11
CA ILE A 3 -6.06 -13.83 9.97
C ILE A 3 -5.43 -13.89 8.56
N LEU A 4 -6.19 -13.57 7.50
CA LEU A 4 -5.65 -13.55 6.13
C LEU A 4 -4.64 -12.42 5.95
N ILE A 5 -4.89 -11.26 6.56
CA ILE A 5 -3.93 -10.14 6.56
C ILE A 5 -2.66 -10.55 7.32
N LEU A 6 -2.78 -11.19 8.49
CA LEU A 6 -1.63 -11.72 9.23
C LEU A 6 -0.82 -12.71 8.39
N TYR A 7 -1.51 -13.58 7.65
CA TYR A 7 -0.88 -14.53 6.75
C TYR A 7 -0.10 -13.80 5.64
N ARG A 8 -0.65 -12.75 5.02
CA ARG A 8 0.08 -11.92 4.04
C ARG A 8 1.36 -11.30 4.61
N PHE A 9 1.28 -10.73 5.81
CA PHE A 9 2.46 -10.19 6.50
C PHE A 9 3.52 -11.27 6.78
N SER A 10 3.07 -12.48 7.13
CA SER A 10 3.95 -13.63 7.31
C SER A 10 4.64 -14.06 6.01
N GLU A 11 3.95 -14.04 4.87
CA GLU A 11 4.53 -14.37 3.56
C GLU A 11 5.59 -13.37 3.11
N VAL A 12 5.38 -12.08 3.39
CA VAL A 12 6.36 -11.02 3.11
C VAL A 12 7.52 -11.05 4.12
N GLY A 13 7.42 -11.81 5.21
CA GLY A 13 8.46 -11.93 6.24
C GLY A 13 8.56 -10.70 7.14
N VAL A 14 7.45 -9.99 7.33
CA VAL A 14 7.37 -8.75 8.10
C VAL A 14 6.40 -8.92 9.26
N PRO A 15 6.87 -8.92 10.53
CA PRO A 15 5.97 -8.97 11.66
C PRO A 15 5.20 -7.66 11.81
N LEU A 16 3.91 -7.73 12.14
CA LEU A 16 3.14 -6.54 12.50
C LEU A 16 3.70 -5.89 13.77
N VAL A 17 3.65 -4.55 13.81
CA VAL A 17 4.08 -3.78 14.97
C VAL A 17 3.17 -4.13 16.17
N PRO A 18 3.75 -4.56 17.31
CA PRO A 18 2.96 -4.79 18.51
C PRO A 18 2.51 -3.45 19.11
N LYS A 19 1.66 -3.48 20.14
CA LYS A 19 1.23 -2.26 20.85
C LYS A 19 2.40 -1.31 21.11
N LEU A 20 2.25 -0.02 20.80
CA LEU A 20 3.37 0.93 20.83
C LEU A 20 4.03 1.05 22.21
N SER A 21 3.27 0.84 23.29
CA SER A 21 3.81 0.78 24.65
C SER A 21 4.86 -0.31 24.87
N ARG A 22 4.82 -1.39 24.08
CA ARG A 22 5.83 -2.47 24.09
C ARG A 22 7.05 -2.17 23.23
N CYS A 23 6.97 -1.15 22.37
CA CYS A 23 8.06 -0.70 21.50
C CYS A 23 8.81 0.52 22.07
N ALA A 24 8.39 1.02 23.23
CA ALA A 24 9.04 2.14 23.90
C ALA A 24 10.22 1.64 24.75
N TYR A 25 11.43 2.04 24.39
CA TYR A 25 12.66 1.77 25.12
C TYR A 25 13.25 3.09 25.61
N ASN A 26 13.50 3.22 26.92
CA ASN A 26 14.05 4.44 27.54
C ASN A 26 13.26 5.73 27.19
N GLY A 27 11.92 5.62 27.10
CA GLY A 27 11.06 6.75 26.73
C GLY A 27 11.02 7.09 25.23
N ARG A 28 11.73 6.32 24.40
CA ARG A 28 11.78 6.47 22.95
C ARG A 28 11.11 5.30 22.24
N LEU A 29 10.20 5.57 21.33
CA LEU A 29 9.58 4.57 20.46
C LEU A 29 10.58 4.15 19.38
N GLU A 30 10.95 2.87 19.37
CA GLU A 30 11.79 2.29 18.34
C GLU A 30 11.22 0.96 17.84
N ILE A 31 10.94 0.89 16.54
CA ILE A 31 10.34 -0.28 15.89
C ILE A 31 11.46 -1.06 15.18
N TRP A 32 11.79 -2.23 15.75
CA TRP A 32 12.78 -3.15 15.22
C TRP A 32 12.18 -4.53 14.91
N PRO A 33 12.56 -5.19 13.81
CA PRO A 33 13.38 -4.69 12.69
C PRO A 33 12.61 -3.71 11.78
N SER A 34 13.33 -2.83 11.07
CA SER A 34 12.72 -1.78 10.25
C SER A 34 12.01 -2.31 9.00
N LYS A 35 12.45 -3.42 8.40
CA LYS A 35 11.76 -4.12 7.29
C LYS A 35 11.25 -3.23 6.14
N VAL A 36 11.91 -2.10 5.92
CA VAL A 36 11.49 -1.08 4.95
C VAL A 36 11.51 -1.62 3.53
N TRP A 37 12.55 -2.37 3.18
CA TRP A 37 12.69 -2.96 1.85
C TRP A 37 11.61 -3.99 1.55
N GLU A 38 11.31 -4.87 2.51
CA GLU A 38 10.27 -5.89 2.35
C GLU A 38 8.88 -5.26 2.15
N LEU A 39 8.57 -4.19 2.91
CA LEU A 39 7.33 -3.44 2.74
C LEU A 39 7.26 -2.69 1.41
N GLU A 40 8.37 -2.13 0.91
CA GLU A 40 8.39 -1.47 -0.39
C GLU A 40 8.26 -2.48 -1.54
N SER A 41 8.79 -3.69 -1.38
CA SER A 41 8.83 -4.71 -2.43
C SER A 41 7.48 -5.29 -2.83
N ILE A 42 6.42 -5.06 -2.03
CA ILE A 42 5.06 -5.55 -2.34
C ILE A 42 4.36 -4.68 -3.40
N HIS A 43 4.90 -3.51 -3.71
CA HIS A 43 4.29 -2.52 -4.61
C HIS A 43 4.91 -2.57 -6.00
N SER A 44 4.09 -2.37 -7.05
CA SER A 44 4.61 -2.07 -8.39
C SER A 44 5.34 -0.73 -8.37
N LEU A 45 6.21 -0.48 -9.37
CA LEU A 45 7.00 0.74 -9.44
C LEU A 45 6.14 2.01 -9.36
N GLU A 46 5.05 2.05 -10.14
CA GLU A 46 4.07 3.14 -10.19
C GLU A 46 3.46 3.43 -8.81
N VAL A 47 3.07 2.38 -8.09
CA VAL A 47 2.47 2.50 -6.75
C VAL A 47 3.53 2.88 -5.72
N LEU A 48 4.75 2.33 -5.83
CA LEU A 48 5.84 2.57 -4.90
C LEU A 48 6.26 4.05 -4.88
N GLU A 49 6.24 4.73 -6.03
CA GLU A 49 6.49 6.16 -6.09
C GLU A 49 5.46 6.96 -5.30
N MET A 50 4.16 6.66 -5.49
CA MET A 50 3.07 7.27 -4.72
C MET A 50 3.21 7.01 -3.22
N VAL A 51 3.60 5.79 -2.83
CA VAL A 51 3.88 5.43 -1.43
C VAL A 51 5.05 6.25 -0.87
N ARG A 52 6.13 6.42 -1.64
CA ARG A 52 7.30 7.22 -1.21
C ARG A 52 6.96 8.70 -1.06
N GLU A 53 6.15 9.26 -1.96
CA GLU A 53 5.63 10.63 -1.85
C GLU A 53 4.78 10.78 -0.58
N HIS A 54 3.85 9.86 -0.32
CA HIS A 54 2.99 9.85 0.88
C HIS A 54 3.81 9.77 2.18
N VAL A 55 4.76 8.83 2.25
CA VAL A 55 5.67 8.69 3.39
C VAL A 55 6.48 9.98 3.61
N SER A 56 7.00 10.57 2.53
CA SER A 56 7.81 11.80 2.62
C SER A 56 6.99 13.01 3.06
N ALA A 57 5.74 13.11 2.60
CA ALA A 57 4.82 14.18 2.96
C ALA A 57 4.43 14.12 4.44
N LEU A 58 4.11 12.93 4.96
CA LEU A 58 3.69 12.75 6.35
C LEU A 58 4.83 12.89 7.36
N ILE A 59 6.04 12.48 6.99
CA ILE A 59 7.19 12.47 7.89
C ILE A 59 7.94 13.82 7.86
N GLY A 60 7.59 14.74 6.95
CA GLY A 60 8.17 16.07 6.91
C GLY A 60 9.55 16.12 6.24
N LEU A 61 9.64 15.57 5.03
CA LEU A 61 10.66 15.88 4.02
C LEU A 61 12.14 15.74 4.44
N ARG A 62 12.68 14.52 4.30
CA ARG A 62 14.04 14.34 3.73
C ARG A 62 14.02 13.20 2.73
N VAL A 63 13.73 13.54 1.49
CA VAL A 63 13.81 12.64 0.31
C VAL A 63 15.23 12.04 0.16
N ASN A 64 16.26 12.67 0.77
CA ASN A 64 17.65 12.23 0.78
C ASN A 64 18.22 12.15 2.21
N SER A 65 17.57 11.41 3.12
CA SER A 65 18.10 11.22 4.48
C SER A 65 19.40 10.40 4.43
N SER A 66 20.50 11.02 4.86
CA SER A 66 21.74 10.30 5.14
C SER A 66 21.50 9.23 6.22
N VAL A 67 22.37 8.22 6.35
CA VAL A 67 22.26 7.20 7.42
C VAL A 67 22.10 7.85 8.79
N THR A 68 22.72 9.01 9.03
CA THR A 68 22.59 9.80 10.25
C THR A 68 21.21 10.43 10.46
N ASP A 69 20.52 10.82 9.39
CA ASP A 69 19.19 11.44 9.47
C ASP A 69 18.09 10.42 9.80
N ASN A 70 18.29 9.17 9.39
CA ASN A 70 17.35 8.07 9.68
C ASN A 70 17.22 7.77 11.19
N TRP A 71 18.30 7.99 11.95
CA TRP A 71 18.32 7.80 13.41
C TRP A 71 17.98 9.07 14.19
N ALA A 72 17.84 10.21 13.51
CA ALA A 72 17.50 11.46 14.15
C ALA A 72 16.14 11.33 14.86
N THR A 73 16.11 11.83 16.09
CA THR A 73 14.92 11.78 16.93
C THR A 73 14.01 12.94 16.62
N THR A 74 12.72 12.68 16.64
CA THR A 74 11.65 13.67 16.53
C THR A 74 10.60 13.41 17.60
N GLU A 75 9.85 14.44 17.96
CA GLU A 75 8.73 14.35 18.87
C GLU A 75 7.43 14.38 18.06
N ILE A 76 6.51 13.48 18.41
CA ILE A 76 5.21 13.40 17.76
C ILE A 76 4.12 13.13 18.80
N GLN A 77 3.00 13.80 18.63
CA GLN A 77 1.77 13.54 19.36
C GLN A 77 1.24 12.13 19.04
N GLN A 78 0.94 11.34 20.06
CA GLN A 78 0.46 9.96 19.87
C GLN A 78 -0.86 9.92 19.11
N LEU A 79 -1.76 10.86 19.39
CA LEU A 79 -3.04 10.98 18.70
C LEU A 79 -2.82 11.31 17.21
N TYR A 80 -1.95 12.27 16.91
CA TYR A 80 -1.57 12.58 15.53
C TYR A 80 -0.93 11.37 14.83
N LEU A 81 -0.04 10.65 15.51
CA LEU A 81 0.63 9.47 14.92
C LEU A 81 -0.36 8.40 14.47
N GLY A 82 -1.42 8.14 15.22
CA GLY A 82 -2.39 7.15 14.77
C GLY A 82 -3.48 7.69 13.86
N GLN A 83 -3.72 9.01 13.80
CA GLN A 83 -4.43 9.61 12.66
C GLN A 83 -3.64 9.38 11.37
N VAL A 84 -2.33 9.63 11.40
CA VAL A 84 -1.41 9.36 10.29
C VAL A 84 -1.42 7.87 9.91
N TYR A 85 -1.42 6.97 10.90
CA TYR A 85 -1.54 5.52 10.66
C TYR A 85 -2.85 5.16 9.97
N ALA A 86 -4.00 5.59 10.52
CA ALA A 86 -5.30 5.28 9.95
C ALA A 86 -5.45 5.84 8.53
N ALA A 87 -5.03 7.10 8.31
CA ALA A 87 -5.00 7.72 6.99
C ALA A 87 -4.13 6.92 6.01
N SER A 88 -2.98 6.40 6.47
CA SER A 88 -2.09 5.58 5.65
C SER A 88 -2.67 4.19 5.33
N VAL A 89 -3.48 3.62 6.22
CA VAL A 89 -4.27 2.40 5.91
C VAL A 89 -5.27 2.67 4.79
N PHE A 90 -6.04 3.77 4.89
CA PHE A 90 -6.97 4.14 3.82
C PHE A 90 -6.24 4.46 2.52
N TYR A 91 -5.07 5.09 2.58
CA TYR A 91 -4.24 5.39 1.42
C TYR A 91 -3.74 4.12 0.72
N GLY A 92 -3.26 3.12 1.47
CA GLY A 92 -2.85 1.83 0.90
C GLY A 92 -3.99 1.06 0.26
N TYR A 93 -5.18 1.12 0.88
CA TYR A 93 -6.42 0.56 0.32
C TYR A 93 -6.81 1.27 -0.99
N PHE A 94 -6.78 2.60 -0.99
CA PHE A 94 -7.03 3.45 -2.15
C PHE A 94 -6.10 3.14 -3.32
N LEU A 95 -4.78 3.12 -3.07
CA LEU A 95 -3.79 2.85 -4.12
C LEU A 95 -4.01 1.46 -4.73
N LYS A 96 -4.41 0.48 -3.92
CA LYS A 96 -4.75 -0.85 -4.42
C LYS A 96 -5.97 -0.80 -5.34
N SER A 97 -7.06 -0.14 -4.93
CA SER A 97 -8.24 0.07 -5.77
C SER A 97 -7.89 0.69 -7.13
N VAL A 98 -7.14 1.80 -7.11
CA VAL A 98 -6.82 2.56 -8.33
C VAL A 98 -5.85 1.81 -9.22
N SER A 99 -4.83 1.15 -8.67
CA SER A 99 -3.88 0.35 -9.46
C SER A 99 -4.57 -0.75 -10.26
N LEU A 100 -5.58 -1.40 -9.67
CA LEU A 100 -6.35 -2.44 -10.34
C LEU A 100 -7.28 -1.85 -11.40
N ARG A 101 -7.89 -0.69 -11.12
CA ARG A 101 -8.70 0.02 -12.13
C ARG A 101 -7.85 0.44 -13.32
N HIS A 102 -6.69 1.06 -13.08
CA HIS A 102 -5.73 1.46 -14.11
C HIS A 102 -5.33 0.27 -14.99
N ARG A 103 -4.94 -0.85 -14.36
CA ARG A 103 -4.56 -2.06 -15.09
C ARG A 103 -5.71 -2.60 -15.93
N LEU A 104 -6.94 -2.57 -15.43
CA LEU A 104 -8.12 -2.98 -16.19
C LEU A 104 -8.35 -2.08 -17.41
N GLU A 105 -8.18 -0.76 -17.28
CA GLU A 105 -8.29 0.16 -18.42
C GLU A 105 -7.22 -0.09 -19.47
N GLN A 106 -5.97 -0.32 -19.05
CA GLN A 106 -4.89 -0.68 -19.96
C GLN A 106 -5.19 -1.97 -20.72
N CYS A 107 -5.70 -3.01 -20.04
CA CYS A 107 -6.08 -4.26 -20.69
C CYS A 107 -7.21 -4.07 -21.71
N LEU A 108 -8.21 -3.24 -21.41
CA LEU A 108 -9.30 -2.95 -22.34
C LEU A 108 -8.84 -2.14 -23.55
N ALA A 109 -7.96 -1.16 -23.35
CA ALA A 109 -7.41 -0.34 -24.44
C ALA A 109 -6.58 -1.17 -25.44
N VAL A 110 -5.87 -2.20 -24.96
CA VAL A 110 -5.14 -3.14 -25.84
C VAL A 110 -6.12 -4.05 -26.59
N ALA A 111 -7.17 -4.54 -25.92
CA ALA A 111 -8.17 -5.40 -26.57
C ALA A 111 -8.95 -4.67 -27.68
N ASP A 112 -9.20 -3.37 -27.52
CA ASP A 112 -9.86 -2.54 -28.54
C ASP A 112 -8.96 -2.32 -29.77
N GLN A 113 -7.64 -2.18 -29.56
CA GLN A 113 -6.65 -2.06 -30.63
C GLN A 113 -6.48 -3.36 -31.44
N ASP A 114 -6.62 -4.53 -30.79
CA ASP A 114 -6.58 -5.82 -31.48
C ASP A 114 -7.84 -6.09 -32.33
N ILE A 115 -8.99 -5.46 -32.01
CA ILE A 115 -10.22 -5.58 -32.81
C ILE A 115 -10.13 -4.73 -34.09
N ASP A 116 -9.43 -3.59 -34.05
CA ASP A 116 -9.27 -2.70 -35.21
C ASP A 116 -8.13 -3.12 -36.17
N LEU A 117 -7.30 -4.09 -35.80
CA LEU A 117 -6.15 -4.56 -36.59
C LEU A 117 -6.39 -5.88 -37.33
N ASP A 118 -7.63 -6.36 -37.44
CA ASP A 118 -7.96 -7.64 -38.09
C ASP A 118 -8.19 -7.49 -39.62
N ASN A 119 -7.36 -6.69 -40.29
CA ASN A 119 -7.19 -6.72 -41.74
C ASN A 119 -5.68 -6.70 -42.08
N ASN A 120 -5.11 -7.89 -42.17
CA ASN A 120 -3.72 -8.21 -42.55
C ASN A 120 -2.66 -7.82 -41.51
N THR A 121 -2.19 -8.77 -40.69
CA THR A 121 -1.09 -9.70 -40.99
C THR A 121 -0.95 -10.65 -39.79
N SER A 122 -0.81 -11.95 -40.04
CA SER A 122 -0.74 -13.00 -39.02
C SER A 122 0.39 -12.79 -37.99
N PHE A 123 0.05 -12.44 -36.75
CA PHE A 123 0.89 -12.70 -35.58
C PHE A 123 0.40 -13.97 -34.89
N GLN A 124 1.22 -15.02 -34.94
CA GLN A 124 0.91 -16.30 -34.31
C GLN A 124 0.98 -16.19 -32.78
N PHE A 125 -0.18 -16.35 -32.16
CA PHE A 125 -0.36 -16.69 -30.75
C PHE A 125 0.39 -17.98 -30.37
N PRO A 126 0.98 -18.06 -29.17
CA PRO A 126 1.00 -19.28 -28.41
C PRO A 126 0.00 -19.16 -27.24
N GLY A 127 -1.17 -19.77 -27.45
CA GLY A 127 -1.79 -20.67 -26.48
C GLY A 127 -2.40 -20.08 -25.20
N SER A 128 -3.73 -19.87 -25.27
CA SER A 128 -4.69 -20.14 -24.19
C SER A 128 -4.48 -19.39 -22.86
N LEU A 129 -5.19 -18.27 -22.71
CA LEU A 129 -5.60 -17.75 -21.40
C LEU A 129 -6.83 -18.54 -20.94
N PRO A 130 -6.78 -19.32 -19.84
CA PRO A 130 -7.99 -19.63 -19.10
C PRO A 130 -8.33 -18.36 -18.31
N CYS A 131 -9.43 -17.71 -18.67
CA CYS A 131 -10.14 -16.82 -17.75
C CYS A 131 -10.51 -17.65 -16.52
N GLY A 132 -9.65 -17.60 -15.50
CA GLY A 132 -9.73 -18.40 -14.29
C GLY A 132 -9.14 -17.59 -13.16
N PHE A 133 -10.01 -17.10 -12.29
CA PHE A 133 -9.72 -16.24 -11.14
C PHE A 133 -8.98 -16.96 -9.99
N THR A 134 -8.13 -17.95 -10.30
CA THR A 134 -7.51 -18.83 -9.31
C THR A 134 -5.99 -18.83 -9.44
N HIS A 135 -5.33 -18.44 -8.35
CA HIS A 135 -3.88 -18.46 -8.14
C HIS A 135 -3.04 -17.44 -8.92
N LEU A 136 -2.97 -16.21 -8.42
CA LEU A 136 -1.77 -15.38 -8.59
C LEU A 136 -1.17 -15.04 -7.22
N PHE A 137 -0.69 -16.08 -6.56
CA PHE A 137 0.34 -15.99 -5.55
C PHE A 137 1.62 -16.56 -6.17
N GLY A 138 2.59 -15.69 -6.40
CA GLY A 138 3.97 -16.06 -6.71
C GLY A 138 4.14 -16.80 -8.04
N LEU A 139 4.41 -16.07 -9.12
CA LEU A 139 5.56 -16.28 -10.02
C LEU A 139 5.39 -15.38 -11.25
N GLU A 140 6.36 -14.50 -11.46
CA GLU A 140 6.81 -14.08 -12.79
C GLU A 140 8.16 -13.39 -12.57
N GLY A 141 9.28 -13.80 -13.17
CA GLY A 141 9.54 -14.73 -14.24
C GLY A 141 10.87 -14.29 -14.81
N ASN A 142 11.92 -15.11 -14.63
CA ASN A 142 13.26 -14.82 -15.12
C ASN A 142 13.23 -14.64 -16.65
N LEU A 143 13.31 -13.40 -17.12
CA LEU A 143 13.67 -13.07 -18.50
C LEU A 143 15.11 -12.58 -18.49
N LYS A 144 16.03 -13.49 -18.87
CA LYS A 144 17.38 -13.10 -19.27
C LYS A 144 17.27 -12.44 -20.65
N SER A 145 17.52 -11.13 -20.72
CA SER A 145 17.98 -10.49 -21.95
C SER A 145 19.01 -9.41 -21.64
N ALA A 146 20.09 -9.45 -22.40
CA ALA A 146 21.31 -8.69 -22.19
C ALA A 146 21.14 -7.18 -22.48
N SER A 147 21.74 -6.37 -21.60
CA SER A 147 22.35 -5.05 -21.84
C SER A 147 21.65 -4.03 -22.75
N SER A 148 21.03 -3.01 -22.14
CA SER A 148 21.24 -1.58 -22.46
C SER A 148 20.63 -0.67 -21.36
N SER A 149 21.48 -0.08 -20.53
CA SER A 149 21.15 0.58 -19.27
C SER A 149 20.61 2.02 -19.36
N SER A 150 19.97 2.40 -20.47
CA SER A 150 19.39 3.74 -20.65
C SER A 150 17.95 3.76 -21.14
N GLN A 151 17.47 2.68 -21.75
CA GLN A 151 16.11 2.64 -22.30
C GLN A 151 15.07 2.20 -21.26
N ASP A 152 15.46 1.32 -20.32
CA ASP A 152 14.56 0.86 -19.25
C ASP A 152 14.10 1.97 -18.31
N GLN A 153 14.95 2.96 -18.00
CA GLN A 153 14.56 4.06 -17.09
C GLN A 153 13.49 4.95 -17.72
N SER A 154 13.64 5.31 -19.00
CA SER A 154 12.67 6.12 -19.75
C SER A 154 11.29 5.44 -19.83
N TRP A 155 11.23 4.13 -20.07
CA TRP A 155 9.96 3.40 -20.15
C TRP A 155 9.26 3.28 -18.81
N GLN A 156 10.02 3.11 -17.73
CA GLN A 156 9.50 3.00 -16.37
C GLN A 156 8.99 4.36 -15.85
N GLU A 157 9.73 5.44 -16.13
CA GLU A 157 9.34 6.81 -15.81
C GLU A 157 8.04 7.21 -16.53
N TRP A 158 7.89 6.82 -17.81
CA TRP A 158 6.65 7.03 -18.56
C TRP A 158 5.44 6.28 -17.99
N LYS A 159 5.64 5.07 -17.46
CA LYS A 159 4.57 4.30 -16.81
C LYS A 159 4.11 4.94 -15.50
N CYS A 160 5.05 5.43 -14.70
CA CYS A 160 4.75 6.19 -13.48
C CYS A 160 3.97 7.47 -13.77
N GLU A 161 4.43 8.27 -14.74
CA GLU A 161 3.75 9.50 -15.17
C GLU A 161 2.33 9.21 -15.66
N ASN A 162 2.14 8.11 -16.40
CA ASN A 162 0.82 7.69 -16.85
C ASN A 162 -0.11 7.34 -15.67
N PHE A 163 0.37 6.58 -14.69
CA PHE A 163 -0.41 6.24 -13.50
C PHE A 163 -0.81 7.48 -12.68
N LYS A 164 0.10 8.45 -12.54
CA LYS A 164 -0.16 9.71 -11.82
C LYS A 164 -1.15 10.59 -12.58
N CYS A 165 -1.01 10.71 -13.90
CA CYS A 165 -1.98 11.39 -14.76
C CYS A 165 -3.37 10.74 -14.68
N PHE A 166 -3.42 9.40 -14.68
CA PHE A 166 -4.66 8.64 -14.50
C PHE A 166 -5.34 8.98 -13.17
N MET A 167 -4.59 9.02 -12.07
CA MET A 167 -5.10 9.45 -10.76
C MET A 167 -5.64 10.88 -10.77
N MET A 168 -4.93 11.82 -11.41
CA MET A 168 -5.35 13.22 -11.53
C MET A 168 -6.59 13.42 -12.41
N GLY A 169 -6.94 12.43 -13.25
CA GLY A 169 -8.12 12.46 -14.11
C GLY A 169 -9.45 12.21 -13.38
N PHE A 170 -9.41 11.70 -12.14
CA PHE A 170 -10.62 11.47 -11.35
C PHE A 170 -11.09 12.72 -10.62
N ASP A 171 -12.40 12.83 -10.45
CA ASP A 171 -12.99 13.79 -9.52
C ASP A 171 -12.77 13.34 -8.06
N THR A 172 -12.98 14.29 -7.14
CA THR A 172 -12.80 14.02 -5.70
C THR A 172 -13.77 12.95 -5.20
N GLU A 173 -14.99 12.89 -5.76
CA GLU A 173 -16.00 11.90 -5.38
C GLU A 173 -15.60 10.47 -5.80
N ALA A 174 -15.07 10.28 -7.01
CA ALA A 174 -14.55 8.98 -7.41
C ALA A 174 -13.33 8.58 -6.58
N LEU A 175 -12.42 9.51 -6.28
CA LEU A 175 -11.25 9.24 -5.42
C LEU A 175 -11.68 8.78 -4.01
N GLU A 176 -12.68 9.45 -3.42
CA GLU A 176 -13.26 9.03 -2.14
C GLU A 176 -13.88 7.63 -2.21
N SER A 177 -14.55 7.30 -3.32
CA SER A 177 -15.13 5.97 -3.52
C SER A 177 -14.06 4.87 -3.55
N PHE A 178 -12.88 5.14 -4.10
CA PHE A 178 -11.76 4.20 -4.13
C PHE A 178 -11.08 4.02 -2.76
N ALA A 179 -11.15 5.03 -1.89
CA ALA A 179 -10.57 5.01 -0.55
C ALA A 179 -11.49 4.38 0.50
N LYS A 180 -12.80 4.33 0.26
CA LYS A 180 -13.79 3.78 1.20
C LYS A 180 -13.78 2.24 1.18
N PRO A 181 -13.58 1.56 2.33
CA PRO A 181 -13.75 0.11 2.42
C PRO A 181 -15.18 -0.31 2.07
N LYS A 182 -15.33 -1.43 1.35
CA LYS A 182 -16.62 -1.88 0.79
C LYS A 182 -17.57 -2.43 1.86
N SER A 183 -17.04 -2.92 2.97
CA SER A 183 -17.76 -3.61 4.03
C SER A 183 -17.59 -2.96 5.40
N LYS A 184 -18.61 -3.12 6.24
CA LYS A 184 -18.56 -2.70 7.66
C LYS A 184 -17.52 -3.49 8.44
N GLU A 185 -17.28 -4.74 8.05
CA GLU A 185 -16.26 -5.60 8.64
C GLU A 185 -14.85 -5.05 8.43
N ALA A 186 -14.54 -4.51 7.24
CA ALA A 186 -13.25 -3.88 6.95
C ALA A 186 -13.04 -2.60 7.78
N VAL A 187 -14.04 -1.71 7.84
CA VAL A 187 -13.98 -0.49 8.67
C VAL A 187 -13.74 -0.82 10.14
N ASN A 188 -14.52 -1.74 10.70
CA ASN A 188 -14.37 -2.19 12.09
C ASN A 188 -13.00 -2.84 12.35
N LEU A 189 -12.43 -3.51 11.36
CA LEU A 189 -11.10 -4.11 11.45
C LEU A 189 -10.02 -3.04 11.54
N ILE A 190 -10.09 -1.97 10.73
CA ILE A 190 -9.16 -0.82 10.80
C ILE A 190 -9.25 -0.15 12.16
N GLU A 191 -10.47 0.10 12.66
CA GLU A 191 -10.71 0.72 13.96
C GLU A 191 -10.11 -0.13 15.10
N LYS A 192 -10.42 -1.43 15.12
CA LYS A 192 -9.91 -2.35 16.14
C LYS A 192 -8.40 -2.51 16.08
N HIS A 193 -7.82 -2.57 14.89
CA HIS A 193 -6.36 -2.67 14.75
C HIS A 193 -5.66 -1.39 15.22
N SER A 194 -6.16 -0.22 14.81
CA SER A 194 -5.65 1.08 15.26
C SER A 194 -5.77 1.23 16.78
N ARG A 195 -6.93 0.90 17.37
CA ARG A 195 -7.12 0.94 18.84
C ARG A 195 -6.24 -0.06 19.57
N ALA A 196 -5.97 -1.24 19.00
CA ALA A 196 -5.05 -2.20 19.59
C ALA A 196 -3.61 -1.69 19.60
N LEU A 197 -3.19 -0.96 18.55
CA LEU A 197 -1.85 -0.43 18.36
C LEU A 197 -1.55 0.80 19.24
N PHE A 198 -2.49 1.76 19.26
CA PHE A 198 -2.35 3.05 19.95
C PHE A 198 -3.02 3.11 21.32
N GLY A 199 -3.88 2.13 21.67
CA GLY A 199 -4.66 2.14 22.90
C GLY A 199 -6.01 2.86 22.76
N ASP A 200 -6.70 3.05 23.89
CA ASP A 200 -8.04 3.66 23.94
C ASP A 200 -8.02 5.19 23.81
N GLU A 201 -6.83 5.78 23.82
CA GLU A 201 -6.60 7.23 23.74
C GLU A 201 -7.11 7.82 22.41
N MET A 202 -7.33 6.98 21.39
CA MET A 202 -7.88 7.37 20.08
C MET A 202 -9.39 7.59 20.06
N ALA A 203 -10.11 7.20 21.11
CA ALA A 203 -11.56 7.39 21.20
C ALA A 203 -11.97 8.82 21.61
N GLY A 204 -11.01 9.76 21.68
CA GLY A 204 -11.30 11.20 21.78
C GLY A 204 -11.60 11.75 23.17
N LEU A 205 -11.07 11.15 24.25
CA LEU A 205 -11.43 11.55 25.64
C LEU A 205 -10.24 11.97 26.53
N VAL A 206 -9.03 12.16 26.03
CA VAL A 206 -7.88 12.46 26.91
C VAL A 206 -7.36 13.87 26.66
N GLU A 207 -7.55 14.77 27.63
CA GLU A 207 -7.01 16.14 27.69
C GLU A 207 -5.47 16.21 27.73
N ASN A 208 -4.79 15.07 27.85
CA ASN A 208 -3.34 14.95 27.90
C ASN A 208 -2.85 14.04 26.75
N ASP A 209 -2.75 14.59 25.54
CA ASP A 209 -2.14 13.86 24.43
C ASP A 209 -0.65 13.60 24.73
N LYS A 210 -0.26 12.33 24.65
CA LYS A 210 1.07 11.88 25.02
C LYS A 210 2.05 12.20 23.88
N VAL A 211 3.07 12.98 24.17
CA VAL A 211 4.19 13.20 23.25
C VAL A 211 5.11 11.98 23.28
N ILE A 212 5.41 11.42 22.11
CA ILE A 212 6.30 10.28 21.91
C ILE A 212 7.57 10.78 21.22
N LEU A 213 8.73 10.48 21.82
CA LEU A 213 10.02 10.61 21.14
C LEU A 213 10.23 9.39 20.25
N THR A 214 10.55 9.56 18.97
CA THR A 214 10.70 8.46 17.99
C THR A 214 11.77 8.76 16.95
N SER A 215 12.22 7.77 16.18
CA SER A 215 13.05 7.97 14.99
C SER A 215 12.24 8.12 13.70
N PHE A 216 12.84 8.78 12.72
CA PHE A 216 12.35 8.77 11.34
C PHE A 216 12.23 7.36 10.76
N LEU A 217 13.15 6.44 11.08
CA LEU A 217 13.05 5.03 10.68
C LEU A 217 11.80 4.35 11.25
N SER A 218 11.49 4.58 12.52
CA SER A 218 10.31 4.00 13.17
C SER A 218 9.02 4.57 12.58
N LEU A 219 8.97 5.88 12.33
CA LEU A 219 7.84 6.51 11.63
C LEU A 219 7.65 5.93 10.22
N ARG A 220 8.72 5.85 9.43
CA ARG A 220 8.70 5.30 8.08
C ARG A 220 8.21 3.85 8.07
N ARG A 221 8.74 3.03 8.98
CA ARG A 221 8.30 1.65 9.15
C ARG A 221 6.80 1.58 9.47
N LEU A 222 6.33 2.40 10.41
CA LEU A 222 4.93 2.41 10.83
C LEU A 222 3.99 2.82 9.69
N VAL A 223 4.35 3.85 8.92
CA VAL A 223 3.57 4.32 7.76
C VAL A 223 3.56 3.27 6.64
N LEU A 224 4.71 2.67 6.32
CA LEU A 224 4.77 1.61 5.31
C LEU A 224 3.97 0.36 5.71
N GLU A 225 3.97 0.00 7.00
CA GLU A 225 3.11 -1.07 7.50
C GLU A 225 1.64 -0.75 7.32
N ALA A 226 1.22 0.49 7.63
CA ALA A 226 -0.15 0.92 7.45
C ALA A 226 -0.58 0.83 5.98
N VAL A 227 0.26 1.30 5.05
CA VAL A 227 0.02 1.21 3.60
C VAL A 227 -0.11 -0.26 3.16
N ALA A 228 0.81 -1.13 3.58
CA ALA A 228 0.76 -2.55 3.30
C ALA A 228 -0.52 -3.20 3.86
N PHE A 229 -0.89 -2.85 5.10
CA PHE A 229 -2.10 -3.32 5.75
C PHE A 229 -3.35 -2.94 4.97
N GLY A 230 -3.45 -1.69 4.50
CA GLY A 230 -4.54 -1.22 3.65
C GLY A 230 -4.64 -1.98 2.33
N SER A 231 -3.50 -2.21 1.68
CA SER A 231 -3.43 -2.98 0.43
C SER A 231 -3.90 -4.42 0.62
N PHE A 232 -3.42 -5.10 1.67
CA PHE A 232 -3.83 -6.47 2.00
C PHE A 232 -5.29 -6.55 2.46
N LEU A 233 -5.80 -5.51 3.12
CA LEU A 233 -7.20 -5.42 3.50
C LEU A 233 -8.09 -5.41 2.27
N TRP A 234 -7.74 -4.65 1.23
CA TRP A 234 -8.46 -4.64 -0.04
C TRP A 234 -8.54 -6.04 -0.66
N ASP A 235 -7.39 -6.73 -0.81
CA ASP A 235 -7.34 -8.09 -1.38
C ASP A 235 -8.16 -9.08 -0.55
N THR A 236 -8.07 -8.95 0.77
CA THR A 236 -8.78 -9.82 1.71
C THR A 236 -10.28 -9.56 1.69
N GLU A 237 -10.71 -8.32 1.60
CA GLU A 237 -12.11 -7.93 1.51
C GLU A 237 -12.73 -8.46 0.22
N GLU A 238 -12.07 -8.28 -0.92
CA GLU A 238 -12.52 -8.79 -2.21
C GLU A 238 -12.65 -10.33 -2.18
N TYR A 239 -11.62 -11.02 -1.69
CA TYR A 239 -11.64 -12.47 -1.58
C TYR A 239 -12.76 -12.97 -0.65
N VAL A 240 -12.89 -12.40 0.54
CA VAL A 240 -13.92 -12.82 1.50
C VAL A 240 -15.32 -12.50 0.97
N ASN A 241 -15.51 -11.38 0.29
CA ASN A 241 -16.80 -11.02 -0.31
C ASN A 241 -17.22 -11.97 -1.44
N SER A 242 -16.25 -12.61 -2.13
CA SER A 242 -16.55 -13.62 -3.15
C SER A 242 -17.10 -14.94 -2.55
N VAL A 243 -16.79 -15.24 -1.29
CA VAL A 243 -17.20 -16.47 -0.60
C VAL A 243 -18.36 -16.21 0.39
N PHE A 244 -18.38 -15.05 1.03
CA PHE A 244 -19.33 -14.66 2.07
C PHE A 244 -20.00 -13.33 1.70
N LYS A 245 -21.28 -13.17 2.06
CA LYS A 245 -21.97 -11.89 1.89
C LYS A 245 -21.62 -10.94 3.05
N LEU A 246 -20.66 -10.05 2.81
CA LEU A 246 -20.31 -9.00 3.76
C LEU A 246 -21.37 -7.89 3.79
N LYS A 247 -21.50 -7.19 4.92
CA LYS A 247 -22.46 -6.08 5.02
C LYS A 247 -21.86 -4.86 4.35
N VAL A 248 -22.53 -4.37 3.30
CA VAL A 248 -22.15 -3.15 2.58
C VAL A 248 -22.07 -1.97 3.55
N ASN A 249 -21.01 -1.18 3.37
CA ASN A 249 -20.69 -0.01 4.19
C ASN A 249 -21.53 1.23 3.83
#